data_AF-A0A1Y2J3N4-F1
#
_entry.id   AF-A0A1Y2J3N4-F1
#
_cell.length_a   1.000
_cell.length_b   1.000
_cell.length_c   1.000
_cell.angle_alpha   90.00
_cell.angle_beta   90.00
_cell.angle_gamma   90.00
#
_symmetry.space_group_name_H-M   'P 1'
#
loop_
_entity.id
_entity.type
_entity.pdbx_description
1 polymer ?
#
loop_
_entity_poly.entity_id
_entity_poly.type
_entity_poly.pdbx_seq_one_letter_code
_entity_poly.pdbx_strand_id
1 'polypeptide(L)'
;MALTLSPTGLADNHGDLGPLFESDLTSAGFQTLSTNKHLAAEESSTNTGHMSALLRTAVQDCVTSFLGACTYTSPRSAPSQELRQWLSQQMSVWEINLSPKFLEKALNASCNYVETVYAHLPSPDHRRYVALYTACMFYAEDIGENDPDSVMEFTRRFIRGESQPDTVFDCLAKVLKRAYDFWPPFGADSIITGTLDALSANYIECTTQYLTVKPEATRYPNYLRLRAGIGAPYTHFLFAKSWRHSPESYLQILPEIDHWTLGANDILSFYKEELAGERTNYIHLRMAAEQTSAENVLRELVSEVSDTARRMKLVLSDDPELLELWNKYMQCYLEFHLKTPRYRLGELGFQA
;
A
#
# COMPACT_ATOMS: atom_id res chain seq x y z
N MET A 1 29.20 27.04 35.93
CA MET A 1 28.94 28.19 35.04
C MET A 1 27.52 28.01 34.54
N ALA A 2 26.57 28.60 35.27
CA ALA A 2 25.14 28.47 35.02
C ALA A 2 24.68 29.67 34.19
N LEU A 3 23.88 29.43 33.15
CA LEU A 3 23.10 30.46 32.47
C LEU A 3 21.68 29.95 32.29
N THR A 4 20.81 30.49 33.13
CA THR A 4 19.36 30.54 33.00
C THR A 4 18.97 31.69 32.06
N LEU A 5 18.11 31.45 31.07
CA LEU A 5 17.20 32.46 30.53
C LEU A 5 15.83 31.82 30.20
N SER A 6 14.80 32.53 30.65
CA SER A 6 13.36 32.23 30.66
C SER A 6 12.65 32.54 29.31
N PRO A 7 11.35 32.18 29.15
CA PRO A 7 10.71 31.94 27.87
C PRO A 7 9.89 33.14 27.35
N THR A 8 9.71 33.21 26.03
CA THR A 8 8.75 34.14 25.41
C THR A 8 8.10 33.54 24.17
N GLY A 9 6.76 33.63 24.12
CA GLY A 9 6.04 33.93 22.88
C GLY A 9 5.24 32.80 22.24
N LEU A 10 4.01 32.59 22.72
CA LEU A 10 2.91 32.04 21.93
C LEU A 10 2.56 33.00 20.79
N ALA A 11 2.44 32.48 19.57
CA ALA A 11 1.68 33.11 18.49
C ALA A 11 1.01 32.01 17.66
N ASP A 12 -0.31 31.93 17.77
CA ASP A 12 -1.20 31.18 16.90
C ASP A 12 -1.05 31.65 15.45
N ASN A 13 -0.95 30.72 14.52
CA ASN A 13 -1.09 31.01 13.10
C ASN A 13 -1.96 29.94 12.45
N HIS A 14 -3.25 30.26 12.34
CA HIS A 14 -4.19 29.56 11.48
C HIS A 14 -3.88 29.94 10.02
N GLY A 15 -3.20 29.05 9.30
CA GLY A 15 -2.90 29.20 7.87
C GLY A 15 -4.01 28.59 7.01
N ASP A 16 -4.79 29.47 6.40
CA ASP A 16 -5.82 29.22 5.40
C ASP A 16 -5.23 28.60 4.11
N LEU A 17 -5.90 27.60 3.53
CA LEU A 17 -5.44 26.87 2.33
C LEU A 17 -5.97 27.56 1.07
N GLY A 18 -5.21 28.53 0.55
CA GLY A 18 -5.45 29.15 -0.76
C GLY A 18 -4.73 28.44 -1.93
N PRO A 19 -5.18 28.64 -3.19
CA PRO A 19 -4.63 27.96 -4.37
C PRO A 19 -3.27 28.55 -4.79
N LEU A 20 -2.28 27.68 -4.96
CA LEU A 20 -0.89 28.03 -5.30
C LEU A 20 -0.62 27.77 -6.80
N PHE A 21 -0.72 28.77 -7.67
CA PHE A 21 0.01 28.80 -8.95
C PHE A 21 0.14 30.25 -9.47
N GLU A 22 1.38 30.75 -9.52
CA GLU A 22 1.78 31.85 -10.42
C GLU A 22 3.27 31.71 -10.79
N SER A 23 3.56 31.84 -12.10
CA SER A 23 4.86 32.12 -12.77
C SER A 23 5.93 31.00 -12.74
N ASP A 24 6.78 30.76 -13.74
CA ASP A 24 7.13 31.50 -14.97
C ASP A 24 7.66 30.53 -16.05
N LEU A 25 7.36 30.85 -17.31
CA LEU A 25 7.84 30.18 -18.51
C LEU A 25 9.22 30.72 -18.91
N THR A 26 10.23 29.86 -19.01
CA THR A 26 11.34 30.06 -19.95
C THR A 26 11.73 28.76 -20.62
N SER A 27 11.69 28.80 -21.96
CA SER A 27 11.97 27.71 -22.88
C SER A 27 13.46 27.45 -23.03
N ALA A 28 13.82 26.17 -23.14
CA ALA A 28 14.99 25.72 -23.90
C ALA A 28 14.73 24.30 -24.38
N GLY A 29 14.62 24.14 -25.70
CA GLY A 29 14.28 22.88 -26.35
C GLY A 29 15.46 21.91 -26.39
N PHE A 30 15.12 20.63 -26.38
CA PHE A 30 15.95 19.58 -26.96
C PHE A 30 15.05 18.64 -27.78
N GLN A 31 15.25 18.65 -29.09
CA GLN A 31 14.81 17.61 -30.02
C GLN A 31 15.81 16.45 -29.98
N THR A 32 15.30 15.22 -30.07
CA THR A 32 15.80 14.02 -30.79
C THR A 32 15.37 12.77 -30.01
N LEU A 33 15.00 11.62 -30.57
CA LEU A 33 14.87 11.11 -31.94
C LEU A 33 13.88 9.94 -31.84
N SER A 34 12.86 9.92 -32.70
CA SER A 34 11.99 8.76 -32.90
C SER A 34 12.76 7.70 -33.68
N THR A 35 12.91 6.51 -33.10
CA THR A 35 13.26 5.29 -33.84
C THR A 35 12.12 4.30 -33.73
N ASN A 36 11.27 4.31 -34.75
CA ASN A 36 10.37 3.22 -35.09
C ASN A 36 11.17 1.91 -35.21
N LYS A 37 10.80 0.92 -34.40
CA LYS A 37 11.01 -0.49 -34.74
C LYS A 37 9.68 -1.20 -34.73
N HIS A 38 9.16 -1.41 -35.94
CA HIS A 38 8.20 -2.46 -36.22
C HIS A 38 8.86 -3.81 -35.95
N LEU A 39 8.29 -4.60 -35.03
CA LEU A 39 8.36 -6.05 -35.07
C LEU A 39 6.94 -6.57 -34.89
N ALA A 40 6.45 -7.23 -35.94
CA ALA A 40 5.22 -7.99 -35.92
C ALA A 40 5.35 -9.11 -34.89
N ALA A 41 4.40 -9.16 -33.95
CA ALA A 41 4.18 -10.32 -33.11
C ALA A 41 2.84 -10.93 -33.52
N GLU A 42 2.91 -12.18 -33.96
CA GLU A 42 1.78 -13.04 -34.27
C GLU A 42 0.81 -13.12 -33.08
N GLU A 43 -0.48 -13.18 -33.40
CA GLU A 43 -1.59 -13.39 -32.47
C GLU A 43 -1.41 -14.72 -31.72
N SER A 44 -0.81 -14.65 -30.53
CA SER A 44 -0.86 -15.70 -29.52
C SER A 44 -2.16 -15.55 -28.73
N SER A 45 -3.07 -16.49 -28.95
CA SER A 45 -4.35 -16.64 -28.25
C SER A 45 -4.25 -16.37 -26.75
N THR A 46 -5.05 -15.42 -26.26
CA THR A 46 -5.28 -15.14 -24.85
C THR A 46 -5.93 -16.35 -24.17
N ASN A 47 -5.13 -17.23 -23.59
CA ASN A 47 -5.59 -18.28 -22.70
C ASN A 47 -5.90 -17.64 -21.33
N THR A 48 -7.11 -17.13 -21.15
CA THR A 48 -7.58 -16.68 -19.83
C THR A 48 -7.47 -17.83 -18.85
N GLY A 49 -6.56 -17.71 -17.87
CA GLY A 49 -6.22 -18.77 -16.94
C GLY A 49 -7.44 -19.32 -16.21
N HIS A 50 -7.86 -20.54 -16.55
CA HIS A 50 -8.90 -21.22 -15.81
C HIS A 50 -8.28 -21.80 -14.54
N MET A 51 -8.48 -21.14 -13.39
CA MET A 51 -8.11 -21.69 -12.09
C MET A 51 -8.81 -23.05 -11.90
N SER A 52 -8.06 -24.06 -11.47
CA SER A 52 -8.62 -25.39 -11.28
C SER A 52 -9.71 -25.38 -10.20
N ALA A 53 -10.73 -26.24 -10.34
CA ALA A 53 -11.79 -26.34 -9.34
C ALA A 53 -11.23 -26.68 -7.95
N LEU A 54 -10.19 -27.50 -7.88
CA LEU A 54 -9.50 -27.86 -6.64
C LEU A 54 -8.84 -26.64 -5.98
N LEU A 55 -8.09 -25.84 -6.75
CA LEU A 55 -7.44 -24.64 -6.22
C LEU A 55 -8.49 -23.62 -5.78
N ARG A 56 -9.58 -23.46 -6.53
CA ARG A 56 -10.70 -22.58 -6.14
C ARG A 56 -11.27 -22.97 -4.77
N THR A 57 -11.52 -24.26 -4.55
CA THR A 57 -12.00 -24.76 -3.26
C THR A 57 -10.97 -24.53 -2.16
N ALA A 58 -9.69 -24.80 -2.40
CA ALA A 58 -8.64 -24.55 -1.42
C ALA A 58 -8.55 -23.07 -1.01
N VAL A 59 -8.68 -22.14 -1.97
CA VAL A 59 -8.71 -20.70 -1.70
C VAL A 59 -9.93 -20.33 -0.85
N GLN A 60 -11.11 -20.85 -1.19
CA GLN A 60 -12.33 -20.60 -0.43
C GLN A 60 -12.23 -21.12 1.02
N ASP A 61 -11.66 -22.32 1.22
CA ASP A 61 -11.42 -22.88 2.54
C ASP A 61 -10.43 -22.03 3.34
N CYS A 62 -9.35 -21.58 2.71
CA CYS A 62 -8.33 -20.74 3.33
C CYS A 62 -8.89 -19.39 3.77
N VAL A 63 -9.65 -18.71 2.91
CA VAL A 63 -10.32 -17.44 3.25
C VAL A 63 -11.32 -17.64 4.39
N THR A 64 -12.12 -18.72 4.34
CA THR A 64 -13.07 -19.05 5.43
C THR A 64 -12.34 -19.27 6.76
N SER A 65 -11.27 -20.07 6.75
CA SER A 65 -10.47 -20.35 7.95
C SER A 65 -9.81 -19.08 8.49
N PHE A 66 -9.29 -18.22 7.62
CA PHE A 66 -8.61 -16.99 8.01
C PHE A 66 -9.57 -15.99 8.66
N LEU A 67 -10.74 -15.76 8.03
CA LEU A 67 -11.79 -14.91 8.60
C LEU A 67 -12.30 -15.46 9.94
N GLY A 68 -12.46 -16.78 10.05
CA GLY A 68 -12.84 -17.45 11.29
C GLY A 68 -11.79 -17.27 12.40
N ALA A 69 -10.51 -17.44 12.08
CA ALA A 69 -9.40 -17.26 13.02
C ALA A 69 -9.27 -15.81 13.52
N CYS A 70 -9.55 -14.84 12.65
CA CYS A 70 -9.62 -13.42 13.01
C CYS A 70 -10.94 -13.01 13.68
N THR A 71 -11.86 -13.95 13.90
CA THR A 71 -13.21 -13.72 14.45
C THR A 71 -13.92 -12.57 13.73
N TYR A 72 -13.87 -12.58 12.39
CA TYR A 72 -14.29 -11.44 11.60
C TYR A 72 -15.76 -11.05 11.86
N THR A 73 -15.98 -9.78 12.14
CA THR A 73 -17.28 -9.14 12.23
C THR A 73 -17.21 -7.80 11.51
N SER A 74 -18.15 -7.55 10.60
CA SER A 74 -18.16 -6.33 9.80
C SER A 74 -18.30 -5.08 10.68
N PRO A 75 -17.32 -4.15 10.64
CA PRO A 75 -17.42 -2.86 11.31
C PRO A 75 -18.52 -1.97 10.72
N ARG A 76 -19.00 -2.28 9.51
CA ARG A 76 -19.97 -1.47 8.74
C ARG A 76 -19.47 -0.05 8.50
N SER A 77 -18.22 0.08 8.07
CA SER A 77 -17.60 1.37 7.80
C SER A 77 -18.39 2.14 6.73
N ALA A 78 -18.66 3.41 6.99
CA ALA A 78 -19.45 4.25 6.10
C ALA A 78 -18.56 5.00 5.10
N PRO A 79 -19.02 5.20 3.84
CA PRO A 79 -18.30 6.02 2.88
C PRO A 79 -18.30 7.50 3.29
N SER A 80 -17.23 8.21 2.92
CA SER A 80 -17.09 9.66 3.13
C SER A 80 -17.19 10.37 1.78
N GLN A 81 -18.35 10.99 1.52
CA GLN A 81 -18.56 11.78 0.31
C GLN A 81 -17.55 12.93 0.20
N GLU A 82 -17.23 13.57 1.34
CA GLU A 82 -16.26 14.67 1.40
C GLU A 82 -14.86 14.19 0.98
N LEU A 83 -14.37 13.07 1.53
CA LEU A 83 -13.06 12.52 1.17
C LEU A 83 -12.98 12.17 -0.32
N ARG A 84 -14.04 11.54 -0.84
CA ARG A 84 -14.12 11.14 -2.26
C ARG A 84 -14.14 12.33 -3.20
N GLN A 85 -14.91 13.36 -2.88
CA GLN A 85 -14.94 14.61 -3.66
C GLN A 85 -13.58 15.30 -3.63
N TRP A 86 -12.97 15.40 -2.44
CA TRP A 86 -11.65 15.99 -2.28
C TRP A 86 -10.57 15.24 -3.07
N LEU A 87 -10.51 13.90 -2.96
CA LEU A 87 -9.51 13.11 -3.68
C LEU A 87 -9.73 13.20 -5.21
N SER A 88 -10.99 13.15 -5.66
CA SER A 88 -11.32 13.34 -7.09
C SER A 88 -10.83 14.69 -7.62
N GLN A 89 -10.98 15.77 -6.85
CA GLN A 89 -10.44 17.09 -7.22
C GLN A 89 -8.91 17.06 -7.31
N GLN A 90 -8.21 16.42 -6.36
CA GLN A 90 -6.75 16.28 -6.43
C GLN A 90 -6.28 15.46 -7.63
N MET A 91 -7.00 14.41 -7.99
CA MET A 91 -6.66 13.58 -9.16
C MET A 91 -6.97 14.29 -10.48
N SER A 92 -7.92 15.23 -10.50
CA SER A 92 -8.31 15.96 -11.72
C SER A 92 -7.24 16.91 -12.27
N VAL A 93 -6.28 17.30 -11.43
CA VAL A 93 -5.16 18.18 -11.83
C VAL A 93 -3.90 17.39 -12.22
N TRP A 94 -3.96 16.06 -12.25
CA TRP A 94 -2.87 15.25 -12.76
C TRP A 94 -2.78 15.41 -14.28
N GLU A 95 -1.73 16.07 -14.76
CA GLU A 95 -1.50 16.36 -16.19
C GLU A 95 -0.91 15.14 -16.91
N ILE A 96 -1.56 13.99 -16.76
CA ILE A 96 -1.16 12.72 -17.38
C ILE A 96 -2.36 12.03 -18.01
N ASN A 97 -2.14 11.39 -19.16
CA ASN A 97 -3.19 10.71 -19.90
C ASN A 97 -3.52 9.34 -19.27
N LEU A 98 -4.28 9.35 -18.19
CA LEU A 98 -4.79 8.15 -17.52
C LEU A 98 -6.18 7.78 -18.01
N SER A 99 -6.44 6.48 -18.14
CA SER A 99 -7.78 6.03 -18.53
C SER A 99 -8.81 6.39 -17.44
N PRO A 100 -10.05 6.78 -17.80
CA PRO A 100 -11.10 7.05 -16.82
C PRO A 100 -11.36 5.86 -15.88
N LYS A 101 -11.22 4.64 -16.41
CA LYS A 101 -11.36 3.39 -15.65
C LYS A 101 -10.28 3.24 -14.58
N PHE A 102 -9.03 3.61 -14.89
CA PHE A 102 -7.94 3.63 -13.91
C PHE A 102 -8.23 4.65 -12.81
N LEU A 103 -8.59 5.88 -13.18
CA LEU A 103 -8.87 6.95 -12.22
C LEU A 103 -10.02 6.57 -11.27
N GLU A 104 -11.11 6.02 -11.80
CA GLU A 104 -12.23 5.54 -10.99
C GLU A 104 -11.80 4.41 -10.05
N LYS A 105 -11.01 3.44 -10.53
CA LYS A 105 -10.51 2.32 -9.73
C LYS A 105 -9.59 2.82 -8.60
N ALA A 106 -8.63 3.69 -8.91
CA ALA A 106 -7.68 4.23 -7.95
C ALA A 106 -8.39 5.10 -6.89
N LEU A 107 -9.32 5.97 -7.31
CA LEU A 107 -10.14 6.78 -6.42
C LEU A 107 -10.94 5.90 -5.44
N ASN A 108 -11.69 4.93 -5.97
CA ASN A 108 -12.54 4.08 -5.16
C ASN A 108 -11.75 3.20 -4.21
N ALA A 109 -10.66 2.58 -4.66
CA ALA A 109 -9.81 1.74 -3.82
C ALA A 109 -9.14 2.56 -2.71
N SER A 110 -8.60 3.74 -3.03
CA SER A 110 -7.94 4.62 -2.04
C SER A 110 -8.91 5.13 -0.99
N CYS A 111 -10.10 5.60 -1.40
CA CYS A 111 -11.12 6.03 -0.45
C CYS A 111 -11.65 4.88 0.39
N ASN A 112 -11.97 3.72 -0.21
CA ASN A 112 -12.41 2.55 0.53
C ASN A 112 -11.39 2.17 1.61
N TYR A 113 -10.10 2.20 1.27
CA TYR A 113 -9.03 1.82 2.20
C TYR A 113 -8.96 2.78 3.39
N VAL A 114 -9.04 4.09 3.17
CA VAL A 114 -9.03 5.07 4.25
C VAL A 114 -10.31 5.06 5.09
N GLU A 115 -11.47 4.93 4.46
CA GLU A 115 -12.78 4.90 5.11
C GLU A 115 -12.96 3.70 6.03
N THR A 116 -12.29 2.59 5.73
CA THR A 116 -12.29 1.38 6.55
C THR A 116 -11.14 1.41 7.55
N VAL A 117 -9.89 1.40 7.06
CA VAL A 117 -8.69 1.09 7.85
C VAL A 117 -8.18 2.26 8.68
N TYR A 118 -8.40 3.49 8.21
CA TYR A 118 -7.84 4.71 8.82
C TYR A 118 -8.92 5.68 9.31
N ALA A 119 -10.12 5.18 9.57
CA ALA A 119 -11.23 5.98 10.09
C ALA A 119 -10.97 6.55 11.48
N HIS A 120 -10.05 5.96 12.26
CA HIS A 120 -9.67 6.41 13.60
C HIS A 120 -8.73 7.61 13.59
N LEU A 121 -8.15 7.98 12.44
CA LEU A 121 -7.19 9.08 12.39
C LEU A 121 -7.84 10.41 12.84
N PRO A 122 -7.10 11.24 13.60
CA PRO A 122 -7.69 12.28 14.43
C PRO A 122 -8.26 13.47 13.64
N SER A 123 -7.88 13.65 12.37
CA SER A 123 -8.38 14.75 11.55
C SER A 123 -8.69 14.33 10.10
N PRO A 124 -9.56 15.08 9.39
CA PRO A 124 -9.75 14.91 7.95
C PRO A 124 -8.45 14.97 7.15
N ASP A 125 -7.49 15.80 7.55
CA ASP A 125 -6.24 15.98 6.81
C ASP A 125 -5.32 14.75 6.87
N HIS A 126 -5.32 14.00 7.98
CA HIS A 126 -4.62 12.71 8.03
C HIS A 126 -5.23 11.73 7.01
N ARG A 127 -6.56 11.65 6.96
CA ARG A 127 -7.27 10.77 6.03
C ARG A 127 -7.06 11.18 4.58
N ARG A 128 -7.07 12.48 4.29
CA ARG A 128 -6.74 13.06 2.97
C ARG A 128 -5.31 12.75 2.55
N TYR A 129 -4.33 12.87 3.46
CA TYR A 129 -2.96 12.48 3.20
C TYR A 129 -2.88 11.01 2.79
N VAL A 130 -3.42 10.09 3.61
CA VAL A 130 -3.33 8.65 3.33
C VAL A 130 -4.06 8.30 2.04
N ALA A 131 -5.20 8.95 1.74
CA ALA A 131 -5.96 8.72 0.51
C ALA A 131 -5.17 9.15 -0.73
N LEU A 132 -4.56 10.34 -0.70
CA LEU A 132 -3.75 10.86 -1.80
C LEU A 132 -2.46 10.05 -1.99
N TYR A 133 -1.80 9.69 -0.88
CA TYR A 133 -0.66 8.76 -0.88
C TYR A 133 -1.01 7.44 -1.56
N THR A 134 -2.11 6.81 -1.14
CA THR A 134 -2.56 5.51 -1.67
C THR A 134 -2.88 5.61 -3.16
N ALA A 135 -3.50 6.70 -3.61
CA ALA A 135 -3.80 6.92 -5.02
C ALA A 135 -2.54 7.06 -5.87
N CYS A 136 -1.51 7.75 -5.37
CA CYS A 136 -0.21 7.85 -6.03
C CYS A 136 0.51 6.50 -6.09
N MET A 137 0.40 5.67 -5.05
CA MET A 137 1.00 4.33 -5.05
C MET A 137 0.31 3.39 -6.04
N PHE A 138 -1.02 3.46 -6.20
CA PHE A 138 -1.69 2.71 -7.27
C PHE A 138 -1.24 3.14 -8.67
N TYR A 139 -0.95 4.43 -8.86
CA TYR A 139 -0.35 4.91 -10.10
C TYR A 139 1.05 4.34 -10.30
N ALA A 140 1.89 4.35 -9.26
CA ALA A 140 3.24 3.80 -9.33
C ALA A 140 3.25 2.32 -9.75
N GLU A 141 2.35 1.51 -9.18
CA GLU A 141 2.19 0.10 -9.56
C GLU A 141 1.80 -0.07 -11.04
N ASP A 142 0.84 0.71 -11.53
CA ASP A 142 0.30 0.61 -12.90
C ASP A 142 1.28 1.15 -13.96
N ILE A 143 1.96 2.26 -13.67
CA ILE A 143 2.97 2.82 -14.57
C ILE A 143 4.22 1.95 -14.61
N GLY A 144 4.60 1.29 -13.52
CA GLY A 144 5.78 0.43 -13.47
C GLY A 144 5.75 -0.72 -14.51
N GLU A 145 4.57 -1.23 -14.84
CA GLU A 145 4.42 -2.25 -15.89
C GLU A 145 4.77 -1.74 -17.29
N ASN A 146 4.59 -0.43 -17.54
CA ASN A 146 4.75 0.20 -18.85
C ASN A 146 6.03 1.04 -18.97
N ASP A 147 6.42 1.71 -17.89
CA ASP A 147 7.57 2.59 -17.77
C ASP A 147 8.23 2.43 -16.38
N PRO A 148 8.93 1.30 -16.15
CA PRO A 148 9.59 1.03 -14.89
C PRO A 148 10.72 2.05 -14.60
N ASP A 149 11.34 2.63 -15.63
CA ASP A 149 12.43 3.59 -15.45
C ASP A 149 11.94 4.86 -14.75
N SER A 150 10.75 5.36 -15.08
CA SER A 150 10.13 6.49 -14.35
C SER A 150 9.95 6.21 -12.86
N VAL A 151 9.57 4.98 -12.49
CA VAL A 151 9.46 4.56 -11.08
C VAL A 151 10.84 4.58 -10.40
N MET A 152 11.86 4.03 -11.06
CA MET A 152 13.23 3.96 -10.53
C MET A 152 13.86 5.35 -10.36
N GLU A 153 13.54 6.30 -11.24
CA GLU A 153 14.08 7.66 -11.15
C GLU A 153 13.59 8.44 -9.93
N PHE A 154 12.43 8.07 -9.36
CA PHE A 154 11.77 8.81 -8.29
C PHE A 154 12.70 9.11 -7.12
N THR A 155 13.35 8.07 -6.58
CA THR A 155 14.20 8.16 -5.39
C THR A 155 15.39 9.08 -5.62
N ARG A 156 16.06 8.96 -6.79
CA ARG A 156 17.20 9.80 -7.14
C ARG A 156 16.78 11.28 -7.22
N ARG A 157 15.66 11.55 -7.89
CA ARG A 157 15.13 12.91 -8.06
C ARG A 157 14.66 13.50 -6.74
N PHE A 158 13.98 12.70 -5.92
CA PHE A 158 13.47 13.10 -4.60
C PHE A 158 14.61 13.59 -3.69
N ILE A 159 15.69 12.82 -3.57
CA ILE A 159 16.85 13.17 -2.74
C ILE A 159 17.61 14.39 -3.27
N ARG A 160 17.62 14.60 -4.59
CA ARG A 160 18.26 15.77 -5.21
C ARG A 160 17.38 17.02 -5.23
N GLY A 161 16.12 16.92 -4.83
CA GLY A 161 15.15 18.01 -4.94
C GLY A 161 14.83 18.38 -6.39
N GLU A 162 15.01 17.44 -7.33
CA GLU A 162 14.68 17.61 -8.74
C GLU A 162 13.17 17.42 -8.97
N SER A 163 12.64 18.00 -10.06
CA SER A 163 11.30 17.69 -10.55
C SER A 163 11.14 16.21 -10.84
N GLN A 164 9.99 15.66 -10.49
CA GLN A 164 9.66 14.26 -10.76
C GLN A 164 9.28 14.04 -12.24
N PRO A 165 9.27 12.79 -12.72
CA PRO A 165 8.97 12.48 -14.13
C PRO A 165 7.59 12.96 -14.59
N ASP A 166 6.62 13.04 -13.69
CA ASP A 166 5.26 13.48 -13.96
C ASP A 166 4.60 14.12 -12.72
N THR A 167 3.41 14.69 -12.95
CA THR A 167 2.63 15.40 -11.92
C THR A 167 2.14 14.52 -10.76
N VAL A 168 1.98 13.21 -10.97
CA VAL A 168 1.55 12.27 -9.91
C VAL A 168 2.73 11.97 -8.99
N PHE A 169 3.91 11.75 -9.54
CA PHE A 169 5.12 11.62 -8.72
C PHE A 169 5.49 12.94 -8.04
N ASP A 170 5.30 14.10 -8.68
CA ASP A 170 5.45 15.38 -7.98
C ASP A 170 4.46 15.51 -6.81
N CYS A 171 3.23 14.99 -6.98
CA CYS A 171 2.24 14.91 -5.91
C CYS A 171 2.74 14.02 -4.77
N LEU A 172 3.21 12.81 -5.06
CA LEU A 172 3.77 11.89 -4.06
C LEU A 172 4.95 12.52 -3.31
N ALA A 173 5.88 13.17 -4.01
CA ALA A 173 7.02 13.85 -3.39
C ALA A 173 6.57 14.97 -2.43
N LYS A 174 5.53 15.74 -2.79
CA LYS A 174 4.93 16.76 -1.91
C LYS A 174 4.25 16.14 -0.70
N VAL A 175 3.54 15.03 -0.87
CA VAL A 175 2.93 14.26 0.22
C VAL A 175 4.01 13.80 1.21
N LEU A 176 5.06 13.13 0.73
CA LEU A 176 6.15 12.62 1.59
C LEU A 176 6.83 13.72 2.41
N LYS A 177 7.05 14.90 1.84
CA LYS A 177 7.65 16.06 2.55
C LYS A 177 6.81 16.52 3.75
N ARG A 178 5.51 16.21 3.77
CA ARG A 178 4.59 16.58 4.85
C ARG A 178 4.44 15.48 5.91
N ALA A 179 5.15 14.36 5.82
CA ALA A 179 5.00 13.26 6.78
C ALA A 179 5.20 13.72 8.24
N TYR A 180 6.20 14.56 8.52
CA TYR A 180 6.45 15.10 9.87
C TYR A 180 5.34 16.04 10.38
N ASP A 181 4.46 16.53 9.52
CA ASP A 181 3.29 17.32 9.92
C ASP A 181 2.29 16.44 10.68
N PHE A 182 2.26 15.12 10.42
CA PHE A 182 1.19 14.22 10.88
C PHE A 182 1.68 13.04 11.73
N TRP A 183 2.88 12.51 11.48
CA TRP A 183 3.42 11.33 12.18
C TRP A 183 4.63 11.67 13.06
N PRO A 184 4.88 10.90 14.15
CA PRO A 184 6.09 11.05 14.96
C PRO A 184 7.35 10.93 14.08
N PRO A 185 8.50 11.52 14.48
CA PRO A 185 9.71 11.50 13.66
C PRO A 185 10.08 10.12 13.12
N PHE A 186 10.10 9.10 13.98
CA PHE A 186 10.36 7.72 13.55
C PHE A 186 9.32 7.18 12.55
N GLY A 187 8.04 7.50 12.75
CA GLY A 187 6.99 7.08 11.82
C GLY A 187 7.07 7.81 10.47
N ALA A 188 7.36 9.11 10.49
CA ALA A 188 7.58 9.89 9.28
C ALA A 188 8.80 9.39 8.49
N ASP A 189 9.91 9.08 9.17
CA ASP A 189 11.09 8.43 8.57
C ASP A 189 10.68 7.13 7.87
N SER A 190 10.00 6.23 8.58
CA SER A 190 9.56 4.94 8.04
C SER A 190 8.59 5.06 6.88
N ILE A 191 7.69 6.05 6.89
CA ILE A 191 6.80 6.34 5.76
C ILE A 191 7.65 6.73 4.55
N ILE A 192 8.57 7.69 4.69
CA ILE A 192 9.40 8.16 3.58
C ILE A 192 10.29 7.03 3.06
N THR A 193 11.08 6.38 3.91
CA THR A 193 12.02 5.34 3.48
C THR A 193 11.28 4.12 2.93
N GLY A 194 10.17 3.73 3.54
CA GLY A 194 9.34 2.62 3.07
C GLY A 194 8.72 2.89 1.70
N THR A 195 8.33 4.12 1.39
CA THR A 195 7.88 4.49 0.04
C THR A 195 9.00 4.38 -0.98
N LEU A 196 10.20 4.89 -0.67
CA LEU A 196 11.35 4.82 -1.58
C LEU A 196 11.77 3.37 -1.84
N ASP A 197 11.72 2.51 -0.82
CA ASP A 197 11.97 1.07 -0.95
C ASP A 197 10.90 0.39 -1.81
N ALA A 198 9.63 0.74 -1.64
CA ALA A 198 8.54 0.18 -2.42
C ALA A 198 8.64 0.52 -3.91
N LEU A 199 8.95 1.77 -4.26
CA LEU A 199 9.15 2.17 -5.66
C LEU A 199 10.36 1.45 -6.28
N SER A 200 11.45 1.31 -5.51
CA SER A 200 12.63 0.56 -5.96
C SER A 200 12.32 -0.92 -6.15
N ALA A 201 11.49 -1.51 -5.29
CA ALA A 201 11.08 -2.91 -5.39
C ALA A 201 10.08 -3.13 -6.53
N ASN A 202 9.17 -2.19 -6.78
CA ASN A 202 8.26 -2.23 -7.92
C ASN A 202 9.03 -2.28 -9.25
N TYR A 203 10.10 -1.48 -9.40
CA TYR A 203 11.00 -1.61 -10.55
C TYR A 203 11.55 -3.04 -10.70
N ILE A 204 11.99 -3.66 -9.59
CA ILE A 204 12.50 -5.03 -9.62
C ILE A 204 11.40 -5.99 -10.05
N GLU A 205 10.18 -5.88 -9.53
CA GLU A 205 9.04 -6.72 -9.93
C GLU A 205 8.76 -6.62 -11.43
N CYS A 206 8.72 -5.40 -11.97
CA CYS A 206 8.44 -5.15 -13.38
C CYS A 206 9.58 -5.64 -14.30
N THR A 207 10.83 -5.49 -13.89
CA THR A 207 12.00 -5.85 -14.71
C THR A 207 12.47 -7.29 -14.55
N THR A 208 11.99 -8.00 -13.53
CA THR A 208 12.39 -9.38 -13.21
C THR A 208 11.24 -10.39 -13.26
N GLN A 209 10.15 -10.07 -13.95
CA GLN A 209 8.97 -10.95 -14.10
C GLN A 209 9.28 -12.36 -14.64
N TYR A 210 10.37 -12.53 -15.39
CA TYR A 210 10.83 -13.82 -15.94
C TYR A 210 12.00 -14.43 -15.17
N LEU A 211 12.41 -13.83 -14.05
CA LEU A 211 13.46 -14.36 -13.20
C LEU A 211 13.03 -15.71 -12.62
N THR A 212 13.83 -16.74 -12.88
CA THR A 212 13.62 -18.04 -12.25
C THR A 212 14.06 -17.99 -10.79
N VAL A 213 13.09 -18.12 -9.87
CA VAL A 213 13.38 -18.30 -8.45
C VAL A 213 14.09 -19.64 -8.27
N LYS A 214 15.26 -19.60 -7.64
CA LYS A 214 16.04 -20.81 -7.38
C LYS A 214 15.40 -21.62 -6.24
N PRO A 215 15.36 -22.96 -6.32
CA PRO A 215 15.09 -23.79 -5.16
C PRO A 215 15.99 -23.40 -3.98
N GLU A 216 15.48 -23.49 -2.76
CA GLU A 216 16.16 -23.14 -1.50
C GLU A 216 16.43 -21.64 -1.29
N ALA A 217 16.02 -20.76 -2.22
CA ALA A 217 16.07 -19.31 -2.02
C ALA A 217 14.94 -18.81 -1.08
N THR A 218 14.67 -19.51 0.02
CA THR A 218 13.47 -19.35 0.87
C THR A 218 13.34 -18.00 1.56
N ARG A 219 14.42 -17.21 1.63
CA ARG A 219 14.38 -15.82 2.15
C ARG A 219 14.00 -14.79 1.09
N TYR A 220 14.16 -15.11 -0.19
CA TYR A 220 13.90 -14.19 -1.30
C TYR A 220 12.45 -13.71 -1.35
N PRO A 221 11.43 -14.57 -1.25
CA PRO A 221 10.03 -14.14 -1.29
C PRO A 221 9.73 -13.10 -0.21
N ASN A 222 10.14 -13.36 1.04
CA ASN A 222 9.90 -12.47 2.16
C ASN A 222 10.69 -11.16 2.03
N TYR A 223 11.95 -11.24 1.61
CA TYR A 223 12.77 -10.05 1.35
C TYR A 223 12.13 -9.12 0.31
N LEU A 224 11.65 -9.66 -0.81
CA LEU A 224 10.98 -8.86 -1.83
C LEU A 224 9.66 -8.30 -1.30
N ARG A 225 8.86 -9.14 -0.61
CA ARG A 225 7.55 -8.74 -0.08
C ARG A 225 7.63 -7.61 0.94
N LEU A 226 8.61 -7.62 1.85
CA LEU A 226 8.79 -6.56 2.83
C LEU A 226 9.16 -5.21 2.18
N ARG A 227 9.81 -5.22 1.01
CA ARG A 227 10.15 -3.99 0.28
C ARG A 227 9.01 -3.53 -0.62
N ALA A 228 8.45 -4.43 -1.43
CA ALA A 228 7.39 -4.11 -2.39
C ALA A 228 6.04 -3.84 -1.73
N GLY A 229 5.75 -4.49 -0.60
CA GLY A 229 4.40 -4.50 -0.01
C GLY A 229 3.94 -3.21 0.66
N ILE A 230 4.77 -2.17 0.71
CA ILE A 230 4.44 -0.87 1.34
C ILE A 230 4.00 -1.06 2.81
N GLY A 231 4.52 -2.09 3.49
CA GLY A 231 4.11 -2.44 4.86
C GLY A 231 4.39 -1.29 5.84
N ALA A 232 5.66 -0.85 5.90
CA ALA A 232 6.09 0.17 6.84
C ALA A 232 5.26 1.48 6.76
N PRO A 233 5.03 2.11 5.58
CA PRO A 233 4.19 3.31 5.52
C PRO A 233 2.78 3.08 6.07
N TYR A 234 2.11 1.99 5.67
CA TYR A 234 0.73 1.71 6.10
C TYR A 234 0.65 1.37 7.59
N THR A 235 1.61 0.63 8.12
CA THR A 235 1.71 0.36 9.56
C THR A 235 1.93 1.64 10.36
N HIS A 236 2.82 2.51 9.91
CA HIS A 236 3.09 3.77 10.60
C HIS A 236 1.96 4.79 10.49
N PHE A 237 1.12 4.71 9.45
CA PHE A 237 -0.07 5.55 9.36
C PHE A 237 -1.03 5.38 10.53
N LEU A 238 -1.05 4.22 11.19
CA LEU A 238 -1.90 3.95 12.36
C LEU A 238 -1.62 4.87 13.54
N PHE A 239 -0.40 5.39 13.65
CA PHE A 239 0.12 6.04 14.85
C PHE A 239 0.36 7.53 14.62
N ALA A 240 -0.73 8.31 14.56
CA ALA A 240 -0.66 9.76 14.45
C ALA A 240 0.17 10.38 15.59
N LYS A 241 0.87 11.48 15.30
CA LYS A 241 1.80 12.10 16.27
C LYS A 241 1.12 12.64 17.53
N SER A 242 -0.19 12.87 17.46
CA SER A 242 -1.01 13.33 18.58
C SER A 242 -1.54 12.20 19.46
N TRP A 243 -1.33 10.92 19.11
CA TRP A 243 -1.96 9.80 19.82
C TRP A 243 -1.23 9.45 21.11
N ARG A 244 0.09 9.22 21.05
CA ARG A 244 0.91 8.88 22.23
C ARG A 244 2.17 9.74 22.31
N HIS A 245 2.68 9.91 23.52
CA HIS A 245 3.85 10.74 23.80
C HIS A 245 5.14 10.21 23.18
N SER A 246 5.30 8.89 23.07
CA SER A 246 6.50 8.23 22.55
C SER A 246 6.15 7.00 21.71
N PRO A 247 6.88 6.76 20.60
CA PRO A 247 6.71 5.54 19.80
C PRO A 247 7.03 4.26 20.57
N GLU A 248 7.86 4.34 21.64
CA GLU A 248 8.29 3.19 22.44
C GLU A 248 7.13 2.30 22.92
N SER A 249 5.97 2.91 23.17
CA SER A 249 4.74 2.24 23.61
C SER A 249 4.14 1.26 22.59
N TYR A 250 4.55 1.30 21.31
CA TYR A 250 4.02 0.43 20.25
C TYR A 250 5.10 -0.14 19.32
N LEU A 251 6.38 0.17 19.53
CA LEU A 251 7.46 -0.30 18.64
C LEU A 251 7.51 -1.82 18.47
N GLN A 252 7.28 -2.57 19.57
CA GLN A 252 7.41 -4.03 19.57
C GLN A 252 6.35 -4.73 18.71
N ILE A 253 5.22 -4.07 18.42
CA ILE A 253 4.15 -4.65 17.61
C ILE A 253 4.23 -4.28 16.13
N LEU A 254 5.06 -3.30 15.74
CA LEU A 254 5.17 -2.90 14.33
C LEU A 254 5.50 -4.10 13.41
N PRO A 255 6.45 -4.99 13.75
CA PRO A 255 6.74 -6.16 12.91
C PRO A 255 5.58 -7.15 12.82
N GLU A 256 4.78 -7.29 13.89
CA GLU A 256 3.61 -8.17 13.89
C GLU A 256 2.47 -7.58 13.05
N ILE A 257 2.28 -6.24 13.08
CA ILE A 257 1.34 -5.55 12.17
C ILE A 257 1.79 -5.75 10.72
N ASP A 258 3.06 -5.48 10.39
CA ASP A 258 3.58 -5.65 9.03
C ASP A 258 3.38 -7.08 8.53
N HIS A 259 3.80 -8.07 9.31
CA HIS A 259 3.66 -9.47 8.95
C HIS A 259 2.19 -9.87 8.74
N TRP A 260 1.30 -9.45 9.66
CA TRP A 260 -0.12 -9.76 9.53
C TRP A 260 -0.74 -9.08 8.32
N THR A 261 -0.48 -7.80 8.11
CA THR A 261 -1.08 -7.00 7.04
C THR A 261 -0.65 -7.50 5.66
N LEU A 262 0.65 -7.73 5.46
CA LEU A 262 1.16 -8.22 4.18
C LEU A 262 0.64 -9.63 3.89
N GLY A 263 0.68 -10.53 4.89
CA GLY A 263 0.18 -11.90 4.73
C GLY A 263 -1.34 -11.96 4.54
N ALA A 264 -2.11 -11.15 5.26
CA ALA A 264 -3.56 -11.03 5.08
C ALA A 264 -3.90 -10.56 3.66
N ASN A 265 -3.14 -9.59 3.14
CA ASN A 265 -3.29 -9.16 1.76
C ASN A 265 -2.99 -10.31 0.79
N ASP A 266 -1.87 -11.01 0.93
CA ASP A 266 -1.49 -12.13 0.06
C ASP A 266 -2.56 -13.24 0.08
N ILE A 267 -3.14 -13.56 1.24
CA ILE A 267 -4.25 -14.54 1.37
C ILE A 267 -5.49 -14.05 0.61
N LEU A 268 -5.90 -12.80 0.83
CA LEU A 268 -7.17 -12.25 0.33
C LEU A 268 -7.08 -11.76 -1.12
N SER A 269 -5.88 -11.53 -1.63
CA SER A 269 -5.63 -11.15 -3.02
C SER A 269 -5.36 -12.36 -3.92
N PHE A 270 -4.90 -13.49 -3.38
CA PHE A 270 -4.48 -14.65 -4.19
C PHE A 270 -5.51 -15.08 -5.24
N TYR A 271 -6.82 -15.06 -4.91
CA TYR A 271 -7.88 -15.39 -5.87
C TYR A 271 -7.85 -14.50 -7.12
N LYS A 272 -7.75 -13.17 -6.96
CA LYS A 272 -7.71 -12.26 -8.13
C LYS A 272 -6.44 -12.46 -8.96
N GLU A 273 -5.34 -12.82 -8.29
CA GLU A 273 -4.00 -12.98 -8.89
C GLU A 273 -3.94 -14.25 -9.74
N GLU A 274 -4.49 -15.36 -9.22
CA GLU A 274 -4.65 -16.59 -9.98
C GLU A 274 -5.46 -16.38 -11.25
N LEU A 275 -6.57 -15.64 -11.16
CA LEU A 275 -7.42 -15.34 -12.31
C LEU A 275 -6.75 -14.41 -13.34
N ALA A 276 -5.84 -13.55 -12.88
CA ALA A 276 -5.00 -12.72 -13.74
C ALA A 276 -3.79 -13.47 -14.31
N GLY A 277 -3.51 -14.69 -13.83
CA GLY A 277 -2.33 -15.46 -14.22
C GLY A 277 -1.03 -14.91 -13.66
N GLU A 278 -1.08 -14.10 -12.60
CA GLU A 278 0.09 -13.53 -11.94
C GLU A 278 0.92 -14.64 -11.28
N ARG A 279 2.23 -14.71 -11.61
CA ARG A 279 3.16 -15.74 -11.07
C ARG A 279 4.33 -15.17 -10.26
N THR A 280 4.36 -13.86 -10.09
CA THR A 280 5.38 -13.13 -9.33
C THR A 280 4.90 -12.72 -7.93
N ASN A 281 3.68 -13.10 -7.53
CA ASN A 281 3.17 -12.84 -6.20
C ASN A 281 3.86 -13.69 -5.12
N TYR A 282 3.71 -13.27 -3.85
CA TYR A 282 4.39 -13.89 -2.72
C TYR A 282 4.20 -15.40 -2.62
N ILE A 283 2.98 -15.89 -2.86
CA ILE A 283 2.65 -17.31 -2.77
C ILE A 283 3.38 -18.12 -3.85
N HIS A 284 3.46 -17.63 -5.09
CA HIS A 284 4.22 -18.29 -6.14
C HIS A 284 5.72 -18.23 -5.93
N LEU A 285 6.24 -17.11 -5.43
CA LEU A 285 7.65 -16.98 -5.10
C LEU A 285 8.04 -17.99 -4.01
N ARG A 286 7.21 -18.13 -2.96
CA ARG A 286 7.36 -19.17 -1.93
C ARG A 286 7.26 -20.57 -2.52
N MET A 287 6.24 -20.85 -3.33
CA MET A 287 6.04 -22.14 -3.99
C MET A 287 7.29 -22.58 -4.76
N ALA A 288 7.89 -21.65 -5.53
CA ALA A 288 9.10 -21.91 -6.29
C ALA A 288 10.34 -22.07 -5.40
N ALA A 289 10.50 -21.25 -4.36
CA ALA A 289 11.65 -21.34 -3.46
C ALA A 289 11.62 -22.60 -2.56
N GLU A 290 10.45 -22.96 -2.06
CA GLU A 290 10.21 -24.06 -1.11
C GLU A 290 9.94 -25.40 -1.80
N GLN A 291 9.82 -25.41 -3.13
CA GLN A 291 9.55 -26.62 -3.93
C GLN A 291 8.29 -27.38 -3.47
N THR A 292 7.23 -26.63 -3.21
CA THR A 292 5.93 -27.14 -2.75
C THR A 292 4.80 -26.67 -3.69
N SER A 293 3.54 -26.88 -3.33
CA SER A 293 2.39 -26.38 -4.09
C SER A 293 1.91 -25.01 -3.58
N ALA A 294 1.29 -24.19 -4.45
CA ALA A 294 0.67 -22.93 -4.05
C ALA A 294 -0.42 -23.13 -2.98
N GLU A 295 -1.14 -24.26 -3.02
CA GLU A 295 -2.10 -24.64 -1.98
C GLU A 295 -1.43 -24.82 -0.62
N ASN A 296 -0.31 -25.55 -0.56
CA ASN A 296 0.41 -25.77 0.70
C ASN A 296 0.92 -24.44 1.28
N VAL A 297 1.53 -23.61 0.44
CA VAL A 297 1.98 -22.26 0.84
C VAL A 297 0.82 -21.43 1.37
N LEU A 298 -0.33 -21.42 0.69
CA LEU A 298 -1.50 -20.65 1.12
C LEU A 298 -2.01 -21.13 2.50
N ARG A 299 -2.07 -22.45 2.71
CA ARG A 299 -2.49 -23.03 4.00
C ARG A 299 -1.51 -22.70 5.13
N GLU A 300 -0.22 -22.78 4.86
CA GLU A 300 0.83 -22.39 5.82
C GLU A 300 0.74 -20.91 6.16
N LEU A 301 0.59 -20.04 5.14
CA LEU A 301 0.46 -18.61 5.34
C LEU A 301 -0.77 -18.26 6.19
N VAL A 302 -1.91 -18.92 5.97
CA VAL A 302 -3.09 -18.76 6.84
C VAL A 302 -2.75 -19.11 8.29
N SER A 303 -1.99 -20.18 8.54
CA SER A 303 -1.56 -20.55 9.88
C SER A 303 -0.61 -19.52 10.50
N GLU A 304 0.40 -19.05 9.77
CA GLU A 304 1.39 -18.05 10.20
C GLU A 304 0.72 -16.72 10.59
N VAL A 305 -0.15 -16.20 9.71
CA VAL A 305 -0.84 -14.93 9.90
C VAL A 305 -1.90 -15.04 11.01
N SER A 306 -2.60 -16.16 11.11
CA SER A 306 -3.55 -16.40 12.21
C SER A 306 -2.86 -16.50 13.56
N ASP A 307 -1.68 -17.13 13.62
CA ASP A 307 -0.89 -17.19 14.86
C ASP A 307 -0.43 -15.80 15.30
N THR A 308 -0.06 -14.94 14.35
CA THR A 308 0.29 -13.54 14.61
C THR A 308 -0.88 -12.78 15.26
N ALA A 309 -2.09 -12.90 14.71
CA ALA A 309 -3.28 -12.28 15.31
C ALA A 309 -3.55 -12.78 16.74
N ARG A 310 -3.28 -14.07 17.01
CA ARG A 310 -3.40 -14.66 18.35
C ARG A 310 -2.32 -14.14 19.30
N ARG A 311 -1.05 -14.12 18.89
CA ARG A 311 0.09 -13.65 19.71
C ARG A 311 -0.06 -12.17 20.08
N MET A 312 -0.53 -11.35 19.15
CA MET A 312 -0.78 -9.92 19.39
C MET A 312 -1.68 -9.67 20.60
N LYS A 313 -2.69 -10.52 20.86
CA LYS A 313 -3.55 -10.41 22.05
C LYS A 313 -2.79 -10.63 23.36
N LEU A 314 -1.71 -11.43 23.33
CA LEU A 314 -0.86 -11.69 24.50
C LEU A 314 0.13 -10.54 24.70
N VAL A 315 0.76 -10.08 23.61
CA VAL A 315 1.72 -8.96 23.61
C VAL A 315 1.06 -7.67 24.11
N LEU A 316 -0.23 -7.46 23.79
CA LEU A 316 -1.00 -6.27 24.15
C LEU A 316 -1.88 -6.45 25.39
N SER A 317 -1.66 -7.51 26.19
CA SER A 317 -2.56 -7.84 27.31
C SER A 317 -2.54 -6.81 28.45
N ASP A 318 -1.48 -6.03 28.57
CA ASP A 318 -1.31 -4.94 29.53
C ASP A 318 -1.61 -3.54 28.96
N ASP A 319 -1.96 -3.44 27.67
CA ASP A 319 -2.31 -2.19 26.99
C ASP A 319 -3.69 -2.30 26.29
N PRO A 320 -4.79 -2.09 27.02
CA PRO A 320 -6.14 -2.23 26.49
C PRO A 320 -6.45 -1.28 25.32
N GLU A 321 -5.88 -0.08 25.31
CA GLU A 321 -6.09 0.91 24.25
C GLU A 321 -5.46 0.44 22.94
N LEU A 322 -4.20 -0.04 23.01
CA LEU A 322 -3.51 -0.54 21.82
C LEU A 322 -4.12 -1.87 21.33
N LEU A 323 -4.60 -2.72 22.24
CA LEU A 323 -5.36 -3.92 21.89
C LEU A 323 -6.67 -3.57 21.18
N GLU A 324 -7.39 -2.54 21.62
CA GLU A 324 -8.60 -2.07 20.94
C GLU A 324 -8.28 -1.56 19.53
N LEU A 325 -7.23 -0.72 19.39
CA LEU A 325 -6.78 -0.23 18.09
C LEU A 325 -6.41 -1.38 17.15
N TRP A 326 -5.63 -2.36 17.62
CA TRP A 326 -5.24 -3.54 16.86
C TRP A 326 -6.45 -4.36 16.40
N ASN A 327 -7.37 -4.68 17.31
CA ASN A 327 -8.57 -5.43 16.97
C ASN A 327 -9.41 -4.70 15.92
N LYS A 328 -9.62 -3.38 16.10
CA LYS A 328 -10.35 -2.57 15.16
C LYS A 328 -9.65 -2.52 13.79
N TYR A 329 -8.34 -2.34 13.77
CA TYR A 329 -7.54 -2.37 12.55
C TYR A 329 -7.73 -3.67 11.77
N MET A 330 -7.60 -4.83 12.43
CA MET A 330 -7.81 -6.13 11.79
C MET A 330 -9.20 -6.21 11.14
N GLN A 331 -10.27 -5.89 11.90
CA GLN A 331 -11.63 -5.99 11.39
C GLN A 331 -11.86 -5.05 10.18
N CYS A 332 -11.37 -3.82 10.26
CA CYS A 332 -11.47 -2.85 9.17
C CYS A 332 -10.66 -3.25 7.93
N TYR A 333 -9.48 -3.83 8.12
CA TYR A 333 -8.62 -4.30 7.02
C TYR A 333 -9.25 -5.49 6.27
N LEU A 334 -9.90 -6.40 7.01
CA LEU A 334 -10.67 -7.49 6.42
C LEU A 334 -11.91 -6.96 5.68
N GLU A 335 -12.64 -6.01 6.28
CA GLU A 335 -13.78 -5.34 5.65
C GLU A 335 -13.39 -4.68 4.33
N PHE A 336 -12.24 -3.99 4.28
CA PHE A 336 -11.72 -3.38 3.07
C PHE A 336 -11.61 -4.38 1.90
N HIS A 337 -11.03 -5.56 2.15
CA HIS A 337 -10.84 -6.59 1.13
C HIS A 337 -12.18 -7.15 0.64
N LEU A 338 -13.13 -7.35 1.57
CA LEU A 338 -14.45 -7.87 1.27
C LEU A 338 -15.35 -6.86 0.54
N LYS A 339 -15.21 -5.55 0.82
CA LYS A 339 -15.98 -4.48 0.15
C LYS A 339 -15.41 -4.08 -1.20
N THR A 340 -14.10 -4.22 -1.39
CA THR A 340 -13.43 -3.66 -2.57
C THR A 340 -13.53 -4.64 -3.74
N PRO A 341 -14.23 -4.29 -4.84
CA PRO A 341 -14.46 -5.22 -5.96
C PRO A 341 -13.18 -5.76 -6.62
N ARG A 342 -12.05 -5.06 -6.45
CA ARG A 342 -10.72 -5.47 -6.94
C ARG A 342 -10.35 -6.91 -6.52
N TYR A 343 -10.71 -7.34 -5.32
CA TYR A 343 -10.33 -8.65 -4.79
C TYR A 343 -11.22 -9.81 -5.25
N ARG A 344 -12.39 -9.49 -5.83
CA ARG A 344 -13.33 -10.48 -6.41
C ARG A 344 -13.80 -11.56 -5.42
N LEU A 345 -13.68 -11.34 -4.11
CA LEU A 345 -14.07 -12.30 -3.06
C LEU A 345 -15.58 -12.59 -3.04
N GLY A 346 -16.41 -11.69 -3.58
CA GLY A 346 -17.83 -11.93 -3.80
C GLY A 346 -18.12 -13.11 -4.72
N GLU A 347 -17.22 -13.45 -5.65
CA GLU A 347 -17.34 -14.63 -6.52
C GLU A 347 -17.08 -15.96 -5.79
N LEU A 348 -16.48 -15.88 -4.60
CA LEU A 348 -16.31 -16.99 -3.67
C LEU A 348 -17.39 -17.02 -2.57
N GLY A 349 -18.35 -16.08 -2.62
CA GLY A 349 -19.44 -15.98 -1.65
C GLY A 349 -19.12 -15.15 -0.41
N PHE A 350 -18.01 -14.41 -0.38
CA PHE A 350 -17.66 -13.54 0.76
C PHE A 350 -18.05 -12.09 0.51
N GLN A 351 -18.74 -11.49 1.47
CA GLN A 351 -19.16 -10.09 1.46
C GLN A 351 -19.08 -9.52 2.89
N ALA A 352 -18.93 -8.20 3.00
CA ALA A 352 -18.83 -7.47 4.26
C ALA A 352 -20.15 -6.83 4.70
#